data_AF-A0A7Y2AQF6-F1
#
_entry.id   AF-A0A7Y2AQF6-F1
#
_cell.length_a   1.000
_cell.length_b   1.000
_cell.length_c   1.000
_cell.angle_alpha   90.00
_cell.angle_beta   90.00
_cell.angle_gamma   90.00
#
_symmetry.space_group_name_H-M   'P 1'
#
loop_
_entity.id
_entity.type
_entity.pdbx_description
1 polymer ?
#
loop_
_entity_poly.entity_id
_entity_poly.type
_entity_poly.pdbx_seq_one_letter_code
_entity_poly.pdbx_strand_id
1 'polypeptide(L)' 'LKIHVTDMVAYRDFMVTKLTALNNIGSTQSSFMINEVKNTTAVLL' A
#
# COMPACT_ATOMS: atom_id res chain seq x y z
N LEU A 1 -3.13 1.55 4.92
CA LEU A 1 -3.56 1.47 3.50
C LEU A 1 -2.84 0.28 2.85
N LYS A 2 -3.54 -0.66 2.21
CA LYS A 2 -2.94 -1.74 1.41
C LYS A 2 -3.21 -1.42 -0.07
N ILE A 3 -2.16 -1.39 -0.89
CA ILE A 3 -2.24 -1.13 -2.33
C ILE A 3 -1.50 -2.24 -3.09
N HIS A 4 -1.93 -2.50 -4.32
CA HIS A 4 -1.26 -3.42 -5.23
C HIS A 4 -0.72 -2.62 -6.42
N VAL A 5 0.56 -2.78 -6.70
CA VAL A 5 1.30 -2.04 -7.73
C VAL A 5 2.23 -2.99 -8.46
N THR A 6 2.47 -2.73 -9.74
CA THR A 6 3.25 -3.63 -10.60
C THR A 6 4.74 -3.67 -10.25
N ASP A 7 5.28 -2.57 -9.76
CA ASP A 7 6.71 -2.42 -9.47
C ASP A 7 6.97 -1.25 -8.51
N MET A 8 8.24 -1.05 -8.15
CA MET A 8 8.66 0.00 -7.22
C MET A 8 8.58 1.42 -7.81
N VAL A 9 8.60 1.57 -9.13
CA VAL A 9 8.43 2.86 -9.80
C VAL A 9 6.96 3.29 -9.70
N ALA A 10 6.03 2.39 -10.00
CA ALA A 10 4.59 2.59 -9.83
C ALA A 10 4.22 2.85 -8.35
N TYR A 11 4.84 2.13 -7.41
CA TYR A 11 4.73 2.42 -5.98
C TYR A 11 5.13 3.86 -5.66
N ARG A 12 6.30 4.31 -6.12
CA ARG A 12 6.79 5.66 -5.82
C ARG A 12 5.92 6.74 -6.45
N ASP A 13 5.48 6.54 -7.68
CA ASP A 13 4.58 7.47 -8.35
C ASP A 13 3.26 7.60 -7.60
N PHE A 14 2.68 6.48 -7.14
CA PHE A 14 1.49 6.50 -6.29
C PHE A 14 1.70 7.30 -5.00
N MET A 15 2.83 7.09 -4.31
CA MET A 15 3.13 7.80 -3.08
C MET A 15 3.22 9.31 -3.30
N VAL A 16 3.91 9.76 -4.35
CA VAL A 16 4.15 11.19 -4.62
C VAL A 16 2.90 11.88 -5.19
N THR A 17 2.20 11.24 -6.12
CA THR A 17 1.11 11.89 -6.86
C THR A 17 -0.24 11.75 -6.19
N LYS A 18 -0.46 10.67 -5.43
CA LYS A 18 -1.76 10.40 -4.78
C LYS A 18 -1.67 10.58 -3.27
N LEU A 19 -0.74 9.91 -2.61
CA LEU A 19 -0.74 9.85 -1.15
C LEU A 19 -0.27 11.16 -0.51
N THR A 20 0.86 11.72 -0.93
CA THR A 20 1.37 12.99 -0.40
C THR A 20 0.63 14.22 -0.93
N ALA A 21 -0.19 14.06 -1.97
CA ALA A 21 -1.11 15.12 -2.42
C ALA A 21 -2.26 15.37 -1.42
N LEU A 22 -2.48 14.46 -0.47
CA LEU A 22 -3.43 14.66 0.62
C LEU A 22 -2.79 15.56 1.69
N ASN A 23 -3.35 16.76 1.86
CA ASN A 23 -2.84 17.80 2.76
C ASN A 23 -2.67 17.38 4.23
N ASN A 24 -3.28 16.27 4.64
CA ASN A 24 -3.23 15.75 6.02
C ASN A 24 -2.22 14.59 6.21
N ILE A 25 -1.47 14.20 5.17
CA ILE A 25 -0.44 13.17 5.25
C ILE A 25 0.94 13.83 5.31
N GLY A 26 1.44 14.05 6.54
CA GLY A 26 2.76 14.66 6.78
C GLY A 26 3.93 13.67 6.81
N SER A 27 3.65 12.37 6.99
CA SER A 27 4.67 11.32 6.98
C SER A 27 4.06 9.99 6.52
N THR A 28 4.89 9.16 5.90
CA THR A 28 4.47 7.83 5.43
C THR A 28 5.47 6.79 5.89
N GLN A 29 4.97 5.69 6.46
CA GLN A 29 5.74 4.49 6.72
C GLN A 29 5.14 3.38 5.85
N SER A 30 5.99 2.58 5.21
CA SER A 30 5.55 1.51 4.33
C SER A 30 6.21 0.19 4.67
N SER A 31 5.44 -0.87 4.53
CA SER A 31 5.86 -2.26 4.73
C SER A 31 5.47 -3.06 3.49
N PHE A 32 6.39 -3.88 3.01
CA PHE A 32 6.19 -4.70 1.82
C PHE A 32 6.05 -6.18 2.21
N MET A 33 5.05 -6.85 1.65
CA MET A 33 4.84 -8.28 1.85
C MET A 33 5.66 -9.04 0.81
N ILE A 34 6.70 -9.74 1.25
CA ILE A 34 7.60 -10.49 0.35
C ILE A 34 6.94 -11.79 -0.12
N ASN A 35 6.23 -12.48 0.78
CA ASN A 35 5.46 -13.69 0.48
C ASN A 35 4.14 -13.66 1.25
N GLU A 36 3.03 -14.01 0.58
CA GLU A 36 1.70 -14.06 1.17
C GLU A 36 1.41 -15.48 1.67
N VAL A 37 1.23 -15.65 2.98
CA VAL A 37 0.99 -16.96 3.61
C VAL A 37 -0.51 -17.31 3.60
N LYS A 38 -1.39 -16.32 3.70
CA LYS A 38 -2.85 -16.49 3.69
C LYS A 38 -3.53 -15.19 3.31
N ASN A 39 -4.46 -15.25 2.37
CA ASN A 39 -5.36 -14.16 2.01
C ASN A 39 -6.79 -14.69 1.96
N THR A 40 -7.58 -14.43 3.00
CA THR A 40 -9.00 -14.76 3.01
C THR A 40 -9.77 -13.63 3.68
N THR A 41 -10.90 -13.29 3.09
CA THR A 41 -11.87 -12.34 3.66
C THR A 41 -13.02 -13.07 4.36
N ALA A 42 -13.06 -14.39 4.28
CA ALA A 42 -14.09 -15.19 4.93
C ALA A 42 -13.87 -15.20 6.44
N VAL A 43 -14.88 -14.77 7.19
CA VAL A 43 -14.96 -14.97 8.64
C VAL A 43 -15.73 -16.27 8.85
N LEU A 44 -15.07 -17.28 9.41
CA LEU A 44 -15.75 -18.49 9.88
C LEU A 44 -16.48 -18.13 11.17
N LEU A 45 -17.81 -18.28 11.15
CA LEU A 45 -18.68 -18.17 12.32
C LEU A 45 -18.72 -19.49 13.10
#